data_AF-F3GP43-F1
#
_entry.id   AF-F3GP43-F1
#
_cell.length_a   1.000
_cell.length_b   1.000
_cell.length_c   1.000
_cell.angle_alpha   90.00
_cell.angle_beta   90.00
_cell.angle_gamma   90.00
#
_symmetry.space_group_name_H-M   'P 1'
#
loop_
_entity.id
_entity.type
_entity.pdbx_description
1 polymer ?
#
loop_
_entity_poly.entity_id
_entity_poly.type
_entity_poly.pdbx_seq_one_letter_code
_entity_poly.pdbx_strand_id
1 'polypeptide(L)' 'PHAGVLHCFTEDWEMAKAALDLGYYISLSGIVTFRNADALRDVARQVPADRLLVETDSPYLAPIPYRGKPNLP' A
#
# COMPACT_ATOMS: atom_id res chain seq x y z
N PRO A 1 -4.02 -22.28 -6.08
CA PRO A 1 -3.53 -21.05 -5.44
C PRO A 1 -4.51 -19.89 -5.68
N HIS A 2 -5.18 -19.42 -4.63
CA HIS A 2 -5.90 -18.17 -4.71
C HIS A 2 -4.88 -17.04 -4.58
N ALA A 3 -4.53 -16.41 -5.70
CA ALA A 3 -3.75 -15.19 -5.70
C ALA A 3 -4.73 -14.00 -5.63
N GLY A 4 -4.43 -13.04 -4.76
CA GLY A 4 -5.23 -11.84 -4.56
C GLY A 4 -4.35 -10.65 -4.25
N VAL A 5 -4.99 -9.50 -4.05
CA VAL A 5 -4.32 -8.25 -3.70
C VAL A 5 -4.81 -7.83 -2.33
N LEU A 6 -3.88 -7.57 -1.40
CA LEU A 6 -4.18 -6.77 -0.22
C LEU A 6 -4.23 -5.30 -0.65
N HIS A 7 -5.44 -4.88 -0.99
CA HIS A 7 -5.78 -3.51 -1.36
C HIS A 7 -5.56 -2.57 -0.17
N CYS A 8 -5.06 -1.36 -0.46
CA CYS A 8 -4.84 -0.27 0.47
C CYS A 8 -4.13 -0.71 1.75
N PHE A 9 -3.01 -1.41 1.58
CA PHE A 9 -2.28 -2.01 2.69
C PHE A 9 -1.74 -0.94 3.64
N THR A 10 -2.01 -1.10 4.94
CA THR A 10 -1.61 -0.16 6.00
C THR A 10 -1.10 -0.84 7.27
N GLU A 11 -0.92 -2.17 7.22
CA GLU A 11 -0.44 -2.98 8.35
C GLU A 11 1.11 -3.01 8.38
N ASP A 12 1.66 -3.81 9.30
CA ASP A 12 3.10 -3.95 9.50
C ASP A 12 3.76 -5.01 8.60
N TRP A 13 5.08 -5.19 8.79
CA TRP A 13 5.86 -6.15 8.03
C TRP A 13 5.47 -7.61 8.30
N GLU A 14 5.09 -7.95 9.54
CA GLU A 14 4.72 -9.33 9.87
C GLU A 14 3.47 -9.74 9.11
N MET A 15 2.48 -8.86 9.01
CA MET A 15 1.28 -9.07 8.19
C MET A 15 1.63 -9.13 6.70
N ALA A 16 2.46 -8.20 6.20
CA ALA A 16 2.86 -8.18 4.79
C ALA A 16 3.57 -9.49 4.41
N LYS A 17 4.50 -9.96 5.25
CA LYS A 17 5.24 -11.18 5.03
C LYS A 17 4.31 -12.40 5.01
N ALA A 18 3.39 -12.51 5.96
CA ALA A 18 2.42 -13.61 5.99
C ALA A 18 1.56 -13.64 4.71
N ALA A 19 1.15 -12.47 4.22
CA ALA A 19 0.39 -12.36 2.97
C ALA A 19 1.23 -12.77 1.74
N LEU A 20 2.51 -12.36 1.69
CA LEU A 20 3.44 -12.75 0.64
C LEU A 20 3.69 -14.27 0.64
N ASP A 21 3.84 -14.88 1.80
CA ASP A 21 4.00 -16.34 1.98
C ASP A 21 2.77 -17.12 1.46
N LEU A 22 1.58 -16.51 1.53
CA LEU A 22 0.33 -17.03 0.96
C LEU A 22 0.17 -16.72 -0.54
N GLY A 23 1.08 -15.97 -1.14
CA GLY A 23 1.10 -15.63 -2.57
C GLY A 23 0.29 -14.39 -2.96
N TYR A 24 -0.08 -13.53 -2.01
CA TYR A 24 -0.75 -12.26 -2.28
C TYR A 24 0.22 -11.19 -2.82
N TYR A 25 -0.36 -10.15 -3.43
CA TYR A 25 0.30 -8.90 -3.76
C TYR A 25 -0.06 -7.85 -2.71
N ILE A 26 0.82 -6.87 -2.50
CA ILE A 26 0.61 -5.74 -1.60
C ILE A 26 0.37 -4.50 -2.44
N SER A 27 -0.77 -3.83 -2.27
CA SER A 27 -1.09 -2.58 -2.97
C SER A 27 -0.96 -1.38 -2.02
N LEU A 28 -0.25 -0.35 -2.45
CA LEU A 28 -0.07 0.88 -1.69
C LEU A 28 -0.83 2.03 -2.34
N SER A 29 -1.64 2.72 -1.53
CA SER A 29 -2.34 3.95 -1.91
C SER A 29 -1.53 5.20 -1.58
N GLY A 30 -2.14 6.38 -1.76
CA GLY A 30 -1.54 7.66 -1.40
C GLY A 30 -1.10 7.80 0.06
N ILE A 31 -1.56 6.92 0.97
CA ILE A 31 -1.14 6.87 2.38
C ILE A 31 0.39 6.77 2.50
N VAL A 32 1.08 6.08 1.58
CA VAL A 32 2.55 5.95 1.61
C VAL A 32 3.29 7.30 1.57
N THR A 33 2.62 8.35 1.09
CA THR A 33 3.17 9.72 1.03
C THR A 33 2.91 10.54 2.30
N PHE A 34 2.11 10.03 3.25
CA PHE A 34 1.73 10.78 4.44
C PHE A 34 2.92 10.92 5.41
N ARG A 35 2.97 12.05 6.13
CA ARG A 35 4.09 12.37 7.03
C ARG A 35 4.34 11.30 8.10
N ASN A 36 3.28 10.68 8.60
CA ASN A 36 3.31 9.69 9.68
C ASN A 36 3.29 8.23 9.19
N ALA A 37 3.50 7.99 7.89
CA ALA A 37 3.47 6.65 7.30
C ALA A 37 4.87 5.98 7.27
N ASP A 38 5.69 6.19 8.30
CA ASP A 38 7.05 5.62 8.36
C ASP A 38 7.05 4.09 8.31
N ALA A 39 6.23 3.46 9.14
CA ALA A 39 6.09 2.00 9.16
C ALA A 39 5.65 1.44 7.80
N LEU A 40 4.71 2.11 7.12
CA LEU A 40 4.26 1.71 5.79
C LEU A 40 5.37 1.86 4.74
N ARG A 41 6.19 2.91 4.84
CA ARG A 41 7.37 3.09 3.98
C ARG A 41 8.43 2.03 4.25
N ASP A 42 8.59 1.57 5.49
CA ASP A 42 9.49 0.46 5.83
C ASP A 42 9.01 -0.86 5.24
N VAL A 43 7.70 -1.13 5.25
CA VAL A 43 7.11 -2.27 4.53
C VAL A 43 7.37 -2.14 3.03
N ALA A 44 7.10 -0.98 2.43
CA ALA A 44 7.29 -0.74 1.00
C ALA A 44 8.73 -1.00 0.52
N ARG A 45 9.73 -0.76 1.37
CA ARG A 45 11.16 -1.05 1.08
C ARG A 45 11.51 -2.53 1.12
N GLN A 46 10.73 -3.34 1.85
CA GLN A 46 10.99 -4.76 2.05
C GLN A 46 10.19 -5.65 1.11
N VAL A 47 9.01 -5.21 0.67
CA VAL A 47 8.18 -5.97 -0.29
C VAL A 47 8.94 -6.12 -1.63
N PRO A 48 9.04 -7.34 -2.18
CA PRO A 48 9.63 -7.57 -3.50
C PRO A 48 8.91 -6.77 -4.59
N ALA A 49 9.67 -6.19 -5.52
CA ALA A 49 9.10 -5.32 -6.56
C ALA A 49 8.09 -6.03 -7.47
N ASP A 50 8.24 -7.34 -7.69
CA ASP A 50 7.30 -8.18 -8.44
C ASP A 50 6.02 -8.51 -7.67
N ARG A 51 5.93 -8.10 -6.40
CA ARG A 51 4.78 -8.29 -5.50
C ARG A 51 4.19 -6.98 -4.98
N LEU A 52 4.77 -5.85 -5.37
CA LEU A 52 4.32 -4.51 -4.98
C LEU A 52 3.47 -3.88 -6.09
N LEU A 53 2.28 -3.41 -5.74
CA LEU A 53 1.37 -2.68 -6.61
C LEU A 53 1.15 -1.27 -6.08
N VAL A 54 0.76 -0.37 -6.98
CA VAL A 54 0.39 1.01 -6.67
C VAL A 54 -1.04 1.24 -7.11
N GLU A 55 -1.80 1.93 -6.28
CA GLU A 55 -3.17 2.35 -6.57
C GLU A 55 -3.41 3.76 -6.04
N THR A 56 -4.54 4.36 -6.41
CA THR A 56 -4.94 5.68 -5.91
C THR A 56 -5.97 5.59 -4.80
N ASP A 57 -6.83 4.57 -4.83
CA ASP A 57 -8.06 4.48 -4.04
C ASP A 57 -9.00 5.69 -4.23
N SER A 58 -9.01 6.26 -5.44
CA SER A 58 -9.92 7.34 -5.82
C SER A 58 -11.39 6.92 -5.61
N PRO A 59 -12.24 7.80 -5.02
CA PRO A 59 -12.04 9.22 -4.78
C PRO A 59 -11.38 9.59 -3.43
N TYR A 60 -10.83 8.62 -2.71
CA TYR A 60 -10.27 8.77 -1.37
C TYR A 60 -8.73 8.82 -1.36
N LEU A 61 -8.15 9.10 -0.19
CA LEU A 61 -6.72 8.93 0.09
C LEU A 61 -5.76 9.68 -0.87
N ALA A 62 -6.14 10.90 -1.29
CA ALA A 62 -5.29 11.74 -2.13
C ALA A 62 -3.86 11.85 -1.57
N PRO A 63 -2.81 11.57 -2.38
CA PRO A 63 -1.43 11.62 -1.92
C PRO A 63 -1.00 13.06 -1.61
N ILE A 64 0.07 13.24 -0.83
CA ILE A 64 0.72 14.54 -0.63
C ILE A 64 1.28 15.03 -1.99
N PRO A 65 1.08 16.32 -2.36
CA PRO A 65 0.57 17.44 -1.56
C PRO A 65 -0.95 17.68 -1.62
N TYR A 66 -1.74 16.77 -2.20
CA TYR A 66 -3.18 16.93 -2.40
C TYR A 66 -4.05 16.43 -1.25
N ARG A 67 -3.45 15.88 -0.18
CA ARG A 67 -4.17 15.38 1.00
C ARG A 67 -5.21 16.38 1.52
N GLY A 68 -6.42 15.89 1.79
CA GLY A 68 -7.55 16.71 2.23
C GLY A 68 -8.44 17.20 1.08
N LYS A 69 -8.08 16.94 -0.17
CA LYS A 69 -8.94 17.13 -1.35
C LYS A 69 -9.45 15.78 -1.87
N PRO A 70 -10.56 15.75 -2.64
CA PRO A 70 -10.97 14.56 -3.38
C PRO A 70 -9.84 14.06 -4.29
N ASN A 71 -9.64 12.74 -4.33
CA ASN A 71 -8.64 12.11 -5.17
C ASN A 71 -9.20 11.84 -6.56
N LEU A 72 -8.94 12.74 -7.51
CA LEU A 72 -9.41 12.62 -8.88
C LEU A 72 -8.29 12.04 -9.76
N PRO A 73 -8.60 11.11 -10.68
CA PRO A 73 -7.66 10.63 -11.69
C PRO A 73 -7.25 11.72 -12.69
#